data_AF-A0A0L1JFJ5-F1
#
_entry.id   AF-A0A0L1JFJ5-F1
#
_cell.length_a   1.000
_cell.length_b   1.000
_cell.length_c   1.000
_cell.angle_alpha   90.00
_cell.angle_beta   90.00
_cell.angle_gamma   90.00
#
_symmetry.space_group_name_H-M   'P 1'
#
loop_
_entity.id
_entity.type
_entity.pdbx_description
1 polymer ?
#
loop_
_entity_poly.entity_id
_entity_poly.type
_entity_poly.pdbx_seq_one_letter_code
_entity_poly.pdbx_strand_id
1 'polypeptide(L)'
;MDFPEAERVVLDIGNGGYETFSVSYLLGWIMAGAGKVASLQDIVVTSITLKGRPSDVRLTKDVWTRRLLHGPHKGKFLQIWGTYSETSVGRTDALNSLLSGFGYFNNNAKVSIHDLKFFGAKSGSRARLLSTHH
;
A
#
# COMPACT_ATOMS: atom_id res chain seq x y z
N MET A 1 21.88 1.77 -18.12
CA MET A 1 22.25 3.05 -17.47
C MET A 1 23.00 2.70 -16.21
N ASP A 2 24.26 3.11 -16.10
CA ASP A 2 25.01 2.98 -14.84
C ASP A 2 24.83 4.28 -14.05
N PHE A 3 24.17 4.18 -12.89
CA PHE A 3 24.11 5.25 -11.89
C PHE A 3 25.24 5.06 -10.86
N PRO A 4 25.67 6.13 -10.14
CA PRO A 4 26.73 6.03 -9.15
C PRO A 4 26.44 4.92 -8.13
N GLU A 5 27.48 4.25 -7.62
CA GLU A 5 27.30 3.17 -6.64
C GLU A 5 26.58 3.64 -5.37
N ALA A 6 26.84 4.89 -4.98
CA ALA A 6 26.14 5.59 -3.90
C ALA A 6 24.67 5.93 -4.20
N GLU A 7 24.11 5.51 -5.34
CA GLU A 7 22.69 5.64 -5.66
C GLU A 7 22.04 4.28 -5.97
N ARG A 8 22.75 3.17 -5.77
CA ARG A 8 22.26 1.83 -6.10
C ARG A 8 21.56 1.19 -4.93
N VAL A 9 20.43 0.53 -5.21
CA VAL A 9 19.73 -0.36 -4.30
C VAL A 9 19.51 -1.67 -5.00
N VAL A 10 20.00 -2.75 -4.42
CA VAL A 10 19.86 -4.11 -4.96
C VAL A 10 18.69 -4.80 -4.26
N LEU A 11 17.68 -5.18 -5.05
CA LEU A 11 16.51 -5.92 -4.58
C LEU A 11 16.52 -7.34 -5.13
N ASP A 12 16.04 -8.28 -4.32
CA ASP A 12 15.79 -9.65 -4.74
C ASP A 12 14.45 -9.69 -5.49
N ILE A 13 14.47 -10.19 -6.71
CA ILE A 13 13.29 -10.28 -7.58
C ILE A 13 12.68 -11.69 -7.58
N GLY A 14 13.17 -12.58 -6.71
CA GLY A 14 12.79 -13.98 -6.65
C GLY A 14 13.60 -14.88 -7.59
N ASN A 15 13.51 -16.20 -7.39
CA ASN A 15 14.23 -17.22 -8.17
C ASN A 15 15.76 -17.05 -8.21
N GLY A 16 16.35 -16.43 -7.17
CA GLY A 16 17.79 -16.16 -7.10
C GLY A 16 18.27 -15.00 -7.97
N GLY A 17 17.34 -14.22 -8.55
CA GLY A 17 17.66 -13.03 -9.34
C GLY A 17 17.79 -11.79 -8.45
N TYR A 18 18.74 -10.93 -8.79
CA TYR A 18 18.88 -9.60 -8.20
C TYR A 18 18.75 -8.53 -9.26
N GLU A 19 18.15 -7.41 -8.88
CA GLU A 19 18.04 -6.26 -9.75
C GLU A 19 18.45 -4.98 -9.02
N THR A 20 19.19 -4.14 -9.74
CA THR A 20 19.76 -2.91 -9.21
C THR A 20 18.93 -1.75 -9.69
N PHE A 21 18.36 -1.02 -8.75
CA PHE A 21 17.58 0.18 -8.98
C PHE A 21 18.36 1.41 -8.54
N SER A 22 18.05 2.56 -9.14
CA SER A 22 18.47 3.82 -8.54
C SER A 22 17.56 4.16 -7.34
N VAL A 23 18.12 4.81 -6.32
CA VAL A 23 17.36 5.31 -5.17
C VAL A 23 16.22 6.22 -5.60
N SER A 24 16.49 7.12 -6.55
CA SER A 24 15.49 8.06 -7.09
C SER A 24 14.33 7.35 -7.76
N TYR A 25 14.59 6.28 -8.51
CA TYR A 25 13.57 5.48 -9.16
C TYR A 25 12.66 4.77 -8.14
N LEU A 26 13.25 4.13 -7.14
CA LEU A 26 12.48 3.48 -6.07
C LEU A 26 11.64 4.48 -5.28
N LEU A 27 12.19 5.64 -4.93
CA LEU A 27 11.45 6.68 -4.23
C LEU A 27 10.27 7.19 -5.08
N GLY A 28 10.45 7.37 -6.38
CA GLY A 28 9.36 7.76 -7.29
C GLY A 28 8.21 6.75 -7.28
N TRP A 29 8.52 5.46 -7.41
CA TRP A 29 7.54 4.38 -7.33
C TRP A 29 6.85 4.29 -5.97
N ILE A 30 7.62 4.40 -4.89
CA ILE A 30 7.08 4.35 -3.53
C ILE A 30 6.13 5.52 -3.31
N MET A 31 6.51 6.74 -3.66
CA MET A 31 5.65 7.92 -3.47
C MET A 31 4.39 7.85 -4.34
N ALA A 32 4.50 7.38 -5.58
CA ALA A 32 3.35 7.19 -6.47
C ALA A 32 2.41 6.07 -6.01
N GLY A 33 2.96 4.99 -5.47
CA GLY A 33 2.22 3.84 -4.95
C GLY A 33 1.54 4.14 -3.64
N ALA A 34 2.23 4.80 -2.72
CA ALA A 34 1.79 4.98 -1.34
C ALA A 34 0.53 5.86 -1.21
N GLY A 35 0.25 6.74 -2.18
CA GLY A 35 -1.03 7.46 -2.28
C GLY A 35 -2.22 6.61 -2.77
N LYS A 36 -1.96 5.43 -3.37
CA LYS A 36 -2.95 4.56 -4.00
C LYS A 36 -3.22 3.26 -3.24
N VAL A 37 -2.23 2.77 -2.49
CA VAL A 37 -2.34 1.50 -1.75
C VAL A 37 -2.56 1.73 -0.27
N ALA A 38 -3.26 0.78 0.37
CA ALA A 38 -3.50 0.82 1.82
C ALA A 38 -2.23 0.53 2.64
N SER A 39 -1.25 -0.17 2.07
CA SER A 39 -0.03 -0.61 2.74
C SER A 39 1.21 -0.45 1.85
N LEU A 40 2.31 0.07 2.41
CA LEU A 40 3.62 0.12 1.73
C LEU A 40 4.14 -1.27 1.30
N GLN A 41 3.62 -2.33 1.90
CA GLN A 41 4.00 -3.72 1.61
C GLN A 41 3.37 -4.25 0.31
N ASP A 42 2.45 -3.48 -0.27
CA ASP A 42 1.69 -3.83 -1.47
C ASP A 42 2.17 -3.06 -2.70
N ILE A 43 3.17 -2.19 -2.54
CA ILE A 43 3.76 -1.44 -3.65
C ILE A 43 4.53 -2.41 -4.53
N VAL A 44 4.21 -2.39 -5.83
CA VAL A 44 4.90 -3.14 -6.87
C VAL A 44 5.74 -2.16 -7.67
N VAL A 45 7.04 -2.42 -7.73
CA VAL A 45 8.00 -1.70 -8.57
C VAL A 45 8.23 -2.54 -9.81
N THR A 46 7.90 -1.99 -10.97
CA THR A 46 8.16 -2.66 -12.25
C THR A 46 9.51 -2.20 -12.79
N SER A 47 10.37 -3.13 -13.17
CA SER A 47 11.60 -2.90 -13.93
C SER A 47 11.49 -3.46 -15.34
N ILE A 48 12.43 -3.09 -16.22
CA ILE A 48 12.63 -3.76 -17.51
C ILE A 48 13.98 -4.48 -17.44
N THR A 49 13.92 -5.81 -17.45
CA THR A 49 15.12 -6.65 -17.40
C THR A 49 16.00 -6.45 -18.64
N LEU A 50 17.27 -6.90 -18.56
CA LEU A 50 18.21 -6.90 -19.71
C LEU A 50 17.67 -7.62 -20.95
N LYS A 51 16.69 -8.53 -20.79
CA LYS A 51 16.01 -9.23 -21.88
C LYS A 51 14.82 -8.46 -22.47
N GLY A 52 14.63 -7.21 -22.07
CA GLY A 52 13.51 -6.35 -22.47
C GLY A 52 12.16 -6.76 -21.87
N ARG A 53 12.14 -7.69 -20.90
CA ARG A 53 10.90 -8.16 -20.27
C ARG A 53 10.63 -7.38 -18.99
N PRO A 54 9.38 -6.94 -18.74
CA PRO A 54 9.00 -6.38 -17.47
C PRO A 54 9.21 -7.40 -16.34
N SER A 55 9.68 -6.93 -15.19
CA SER A 55 9.77 -7.72 -13.96
C SER A 55 9.19 -6.92 -12.82
N ASP A 56 8.31 -7.55 -12.05
CA ASP A 56 7.58 -6.90 -10.98
C ASP A 56 8.15 -7.32 -9.62
N VAL A 57 8.53 -6.33 -8.82
CA VAL A 57 9.08 -6.54 -7.48
C VAL A 57 8.14 -5.93 -6.47
N ARG A 58 7.49 -6.78 -5.68
CA ARG A 58 6.68 -6.31 -4.55
C ARG A 58 7.59 -5.95 -3.39
N LEU A 59 7.44 -4.73 -2.88
CA LEU A 59 8.15 -4.24 -1.70
C LEU A 59 7.55 -4.84 -0.43
N THR A 60 7.67 -6.15 -0.25
CA THR A 60 7.13 -6.85 0.91
C THR A 60 7.77 -6.32 2.21
N LYS A 61 7.19 -6.69 3.37
CA LYS A 61 7.80 -6.38 4.67
C LYS A 61 9.27 -6.79 4.74
N ASP A 62 9.63 -7.94 4.16
CA ASP A 62 11.00 -8.43 4.17
C ASP A 62 11.94 -7.57 3.32
N VAL A 63 11.48 -7.13 2.15
CA VAL A 63 12.23 -6.19 1.29
C VAL A 63 12.46 -4.88 2.03
N TRP A 64 11.44 -4.34 2.71
CA TRP A 64 11.59 -3.15 3.53
C TRP A 64 12.60 -3.37 4.65
N THR A 65 12.38 -4.37 5.50
CA THR A 65 13.18 -4.56 6.69
C THR A 65 14.60 -5.00 6.39
N ARG A 66 14.87 -5.80 5.35
CA ARG A 66 16.22 -6.32 5.07
C ARG A 66 17.00 -5.51 4.04
N ARG A 67 16.34 -4.80 3.12
CA ARG A 67 17.00 -4.12 1.99
C ARG A 67 16.88 -2.61 2.03
N LEU A 68 15.69 -2.07 2.32
CA LEU A 68 15.45 -0.62 2.25
C LEU A 68 15.76 0.13 3.55
N LEU A 69 15.48 -0.50 4.71
CA LEU A 69 15.70 0.07 6.03
C LEU A 69 17.11 -0.18 6.59
N HIS A 70 18.02 -0.66 5.73
CA HIS A 70 19.42 -0.88 6.01
C HIS A 70 20.30 -0.20 4.95
N GLY A 71 21.58 -0.03 5.26
CA GLY A 71 22.55 0.56 4.33
C GLY A 71 22.50 2.09 4.23
N PRO A 72 23.19 2.67 3.24
CA PRO A 72 23.51 4.11 3.18
C PRO A 72 22.29 5.01 2.91
N HIS A 73 21.19 4.44 2.40
CA HIS A 73 19.97 5.19 2.07
C HIS A 73 18.84 5.02 3.08
N LYS A 74 19.11 4.31 4.19
CA LYS A 74 18.13 4.04 5.25
C LYS A 74 17.35 5.28 5.66
N GLY A 75 18.01 6.43 5.83
CA GLY A 75 17.34 7.65 6.30
C GLY A 75 16.14 8.06 5.43
N LYS A 76 16.27 7.96 4.10
CA LYS A 76 15.20 8.31 3.15
C LYS A 76 14.03 7.34 3.24
N PHE A 77 14.31 6.04 3.28
CA PHE A 77 13.28 5.00 3.33
C PHE A 77 12.62 4.88 4.72
N LEU A 78 13.38 5.10 5.79
CA LEU A 78 12.89 5.03 7.16
C LEU A 78 11.85 6.12 7.45
N GLN A 79 12.05 7.34 6.93
CA GLN A 79 11.08 8.42 7.08
C GLN A 79 9.73 8.02 6.48
N ILE A 80 9.74 7.47 5.26
CA ILE A 80 8.53 7.00 4.58
C ILE A 80 7.89 5.86 5.38
N TRP A 81 8.68 4.87 5.79
CA TRP A 81 8.19 3.74 6.58
C TRP A 81 7.55 4.18 7.90
N GLY A 82 8.17 5.12 8.62
CA GLY A 82 7.67 5.68 9.87
C GLY A 82 6.32 6.36 9.69
N THR A 83 6.25 7.34 8.78
CA THR A 83 5.01 8.10 8.52
C THR A 83 3.84 7.18 8.15
N TYR A 84 4.08 6.17 7.32
CA TYR A 84 3.01 5.24 6.93
C TYR A 84 2.67 4.24 8.03
N SER A 85 3.63 3.80 8.83
CA SER A 85 3.36 2.95 9.99
C SER A 85 2.51 3.68 11.02
N GLU A 86 2.86 4.93 11.34
CA GLU A 86 2.08 5.79 12.25
C GLU A 86 0.68 6.05 11.71
N THR A 87 0.54 6.38 10.42
CA THR A 87 -0.76 6.58 9.78
C THR A 87 -1.59 5.30 9.79
N SER A 88 -0.97 4.14 9.55
CA SER A 88 -1.65 2.84 9.55
C SER A 88 -2.13 2.46 10.96
N VAL A 89 -1.33 2.72 11.99
CA VAL A 89 -1.71 2.54 13.40
C VAL A 89 -2.87 3.47 13.73
N GLY A 90 -2.77 4.77 13.42
CA GLY A 90 -3.84 5.74 13.68
C GLY A 90 -5.17 5.39 12.99
N ARG A 91 -5.13 4.89 11.75
CA ARG A 91 -6.34 4.39 11.06
C ARG A 91 -6.94 3.16 11.75
N THR A 92 -6.08 2.24 12.20
CA THR A 92 -6.50 1.02 12.90
C THR A 92 -7.12 1.36 14.25
N ASP A 93 -6.53 2.29 14.99
CA ASP A 93 -7.04 2.76 16.28
C ASP A 93 -8.37 3.49 16.11
N ALA A 94 -8.50 4.35 15.11
CA ALA A 94 -9.77 5.01 14.77
C ALA A 94 -10.87 3.99 14.43
N LEU A 95 -10.55 2.98 13.61
CA LEU A 95 -11.48 1.91 13.27
C LEU A 95 -11.87 1.08 14.50
N ASN A 96 -10.90 0.72 15.34
CA ASN A 96 -11.15 -0.02 16.58
C ASN A 96 -12.03 0.78 17.54
N SER A 97 -11.84 2.10 17.61
CA SER A 97 -12.67 3.01 18.41
C SER A 97 -14.11 3.08 17.90
N LEU A 98 -14.31 3.06 16.58
CA LEU A 98 -15.66 2.97 15.98
C LEU A 98 -16.32 1.62 16.26
N LEU A 99 -15.55 0.52 16.18
CA LEU A 99 -16.05 -0.83 16.46
C LEU A 99 -16.42 -1.02 17.93
N SER A 100 -15.65 -0.45 18.86
CA SER A 100 -15.91 -0.55 20.30
C SER A 100 -16.97 0.44 20.78
N GLY A 101 -17.00 1.65 20.22
CA GLY A 101 -17.96 2.70 20.59
C GLY A 101 -19.37 2.47 20.05
N PHE A 102 -19.51 1.72 18.95
CA PHE A 102 -20.79 1.46 18.31
C PHE A 102 -20.95 -0.03 17.98
N GLY A 103 -21.60 -0.78 18.87
CA GLY A 103 -21.85 -2.22 18.68
C GLY A 103 -22.59 -2.60 17.38
N TYR A 104 -23.30 -1.64 16.77
CA TYR A 104 -24.02 -1.82 15.50
C TYR A 104 -23.18 -1.49 14.26
N PHE A 105 -21.99 -0.89 14.40
CA PHE A 105 -21.19 -0.37 13.28
C PHE A 105 -20.90 -1.43 12.22
N ASN A 106 -20.47 -2.62 12.63
CA ASN A 106 -20.13 -3.70 11.70
C ASN A 106 -21.37 -4.18 10.91
N ASN A 107 -22.52 -4.28 11.57
CA ASN A 107 -23.76 -4.67 10.92
C ASN A 107 -24.23 -3.59 9.94
N ASN A 108 -24.22 -2.33 10.37
CA ASN A 108 -24.63 -1.20 9.53
C ASN A 108 -23.72 -1.03 8.31
N ALA A 109 -22.40 -1.17 8.47
CA ALA A 109 -21.46 -1.12 7.36
C ALA A 109 -21.75 -2.21 6.31
N LYS A 110 -22.03 -3.45 6.75
CA LYS A 110 -22.40 -4.55 5.85
C LYS A 110 -23.71 -4.29 5.11
N VAL A 111 -24.72 -3.80 5.83
CA VAL A 111 -26.03 -3.45 5.23
C VAL A 111 -25.86 -2.32 4.21
N SER A 112 -25.10 -1.27 4.54
CA SER A 112 -24.82 -0.15 3.63
C SER A 112 -24.08 -0.60 2.37
N ILE A 113 -23.05 -1.43 2.48
CA ILE A 113 -22.32 -1.97 1.32
C ILE A 113 -23.23 -2.83 0.44
N HIS A 114 -24.03 -3.71 1.06
CA HIS A 114 -25.01 -4.52 0.35
C HIS A 114 -26.01 -3.62 -0.39
N ASP A 115 -26.53 -2.60 0.27
CA ASP A 115 -27.53 -1.73 -0.31
C ASP A 115 -26.95 -0.86 -1.44
N LEU A 116 -25.70 -0.42 -1.33
CA LEU A 116 -25.00 0.28 -2.42
C LEU A 116 -24.87 -0.61 -3.64
N LYS A 117 -24.49 -1.88 -3.43
CA LYS A 117 -24.36 -2.88 -4.50
C LYS A 117 -25.70 -3.15 -5.22
N PHE A 118 -26.83 -3.07 -4.51
CA PHE A 118 -28.16 -3.37 -5.05
C PHE A 118 -29.06 -2.14 -5.24
N PHE A 119 -28.51 -0.94 -5.17
CA PHE A 119 -29.28 0.30 -5.18
C PHE A 119 -30.24 0.43 -6.38
N GLY A 120 -29.77 0.07 -7.58
CA GLY A 120 -30.57 0.12 -8.81
C GLY A 120 -31.47 -1.11 -9.03
N ALA A 121 -31.25 -2.20 -8.30
CA ALA A 121 -31.89 -3.50 -8.57
C ALA A 121 -32.93 -3.90 -7.52
N LYS A 122 -32.82 -3.39 -6.28
CA LYS A 122 -33.73 -3.71 -5.18
C LYS A 122 -34.30 -2.44 -4.57
N SER A 123 -35.62 -2.26 -4.69
CA SER A 123 -36.35 -1.12 -4.13
C SER A 123 -36.14 -0.96 -2.61
N GLY A 124 -36.07 -2.08 -1.87
CA GLY A 124 -35.80 -2.06 -0.43
C GLY A 124 -34.40 -1.57 -0.05
N SER A 125 -33.38 -1.91 -0.85
CA SER A 125 -32.02 -1.40 -0.67
C SER A 125 -31.94 0.10 -0.98
N ARG A 126 -32.63 0.54 -2.04
CA ARG A 126 -32.77 1.96 -2.40
C ARG A 126 -33.44 2.76 -1.29
N ALA A 127 -34.55 2.28 -0.76
CA ALA A 127 -35.31 2.96 0.29
C ALA A 127 -34.47 3.12 1.57
N ARG A 128 -33.75 2.09 2.00
CA ARG A 128 -32.86 2.16 3.16
C ARG A 128 -31.74 3.18 2.97
N LEU A 129 -31.06 3.16 1.83
CA LEU A 129 -30.00 4.14 1.51
C LEU A 129 -30.49 5.58 1.41
N LEU A 130 -31.71 5.80 0.94
CA LEU A 130 -32.29 7.14 0.86
C LEU A 130 -32.82 7.62 2.22
N SER A 131 -33.18 6.69 3.12
CA SER A 131 -33.66 6.99 4.47
C SER A 131 -32.53 7.31 5.46
N THR A 132 -31.28 7.00 5.15
CA THR A 132 -30.14 7.25 6.04
C THR A 132 -29.69 8.71 6.08
N HIS A 133 -30.39 9.64 5.39
CA HIS A 133 -30.14 11.09 5.41
C HIS A 133 -28.65 11.47 5.39
N HIS A 134 -27.91 10.95 4.40
CA HIS A 134 -26.55 11.40 4.11
C HIS A 134 -26.51 12.86 3.68
#